data_AF-A0A2S4JVJ7-F1
#
_entry.id   AF-A0A2S4JVJ7-F1
#
_cell.length_a   1.000
_cell.length_b   1.000
_cell.length_c   1.000
_cell.angle_alpha   90.00
_cell.angle_beta   90.00
_cell.angle_gamma   90.00
#
_symmetry.space_group_name_H-M   'P 1'
#
loop_
_entity.id
_entity.type
_entity.pdbx_description
1 polymer ?
#
loop_
_entity_poly.entity_id
_entity_poly.type
_entity_poly.pdbx_seq_one_letter_code
_entity_poly.pdbx_strand_id
1 'polypeptide(L)' 'MAETEKDANKSFDHFIQAYEDTLPKATETLSKNRDQLMTFYQFPGAHWKHIHSTKVTESVFAPVRLRTYKTKGMGTHRAT' A
#
# COMPACT_ATOMS: atom_id res chain seq x y z
N MET A 1 -5.13 12.90 9.29
CA MET A 1 -5.75 12.13 8.19
C MET A 1 -6.64 13.09 7.44
N ALA A 2 -6.64 13.07 6.11
CA ALA A 2 -7.62 13.84 5.35
C ALA A 2 -9.00 13.24 5.63
N GLU A 3 -9.88 14.03 6.24
CA GLU A 3 -11.25 13.60 6.60
C GLU A 3 -12.15 13.54 5.37
N THR A 4 -11.73 14.17 4.26
CA THR A 4 -12.47 14.21 3.00
C THR A 4 -11.58 13.89 1.80
N GLU A 5 -12.20 13.38 0.73
CA GLU A 5 -11.53 13.09 -0.55
C GLU A 5 -10.85 14.34 -1.16
N LYS A 6 -11.42 15.53 -0.94
CA LYS A 6 -10.84 16.79 -1.43
C LYS A 6 -9.52 17.12 -0.75
N ASP A 7 -9.47 16.97 0.58
CA ASP A 7 -8.24 17.19 1.35
C ASP A 7 -7.18 16.14 1.00
N ALA A 8 -7.62 14.90 0.74
CA ALA A 8 -6.75 13.81 0.31
C ALA A 8 -6.07 14.13 -1.03
N ASN A 9 -6.85 14.58 -2.02
CA ASN A 9 -6.34 15.00 -3.32
C ASN A 9 -5.33 16.15 -3.20
N LYS A 10 -5.62 17.17 -2.38
CA LYS A 10 -4.68 18.27 -2.14
C LYS A 10 -3.36 17.79 -1.52
N SER A 11 -3.44 16.88 -0.54
CA SER A 11 -2.25 16.29 0.09
C SER A 11 -1.45 15.40 -0.88
N PHE A 12 -2.14 14.73 -1.80
CA PHE A 12 -1.54 13.89 -2.82
C PHE A 12 -0.78 14.72 -3.86
N ASP A 13 -1.37 15.82 -4.33
CA ASP A 13 -0.72 16.73 -5.27
C ASP A 13 0.53 17.38 -4.63
N HIS A 14 0.44 17.77 -3.35
CA HIS A 14 1.59 18.25 -2.59
C HIS A 14 2.69 17.19 -2.45
N PHE A 15 2.33 15.91 -2.25
CA PHE A 15 3.30 14.82 -2.17
C PHE A 15 4.02 14.61 -3.50
N ILE A 16 3.30 14.62 -4.62
CA ILE A 16 3.94 14.51 -5.95
C ILE A 16 4.92 15.66 -6.14
N GLN A 17 4.48 16.91 -5.93
CA GLN A 17 5.33 18.08 -6.14
C GLN A 17 6.60 18.05 -5.27
N ALA A 18 6.51 17.55 -4.03
CA ALA A 18 7.66 17.49 -3.13
C ALA A 18 8.67 16.37 -3.49
N TYR A 19 8.21 15.26 -4.07
CA TYR A 19 9.01 14.05 -4.25
C TYR A 19 9.25 13.65 -5.70
N GLU A 20 8.72 14.38 -6.67
CA GLU A 20 8.91 14.07 -8.10
C GLU A 20 10.38 14.08 -8.51
N ASP A 21 11.16 15.04 -8.01
CA ASP A 21 12.59 15.17 -8.32
C ASP A 21 13.44 14.06 -7.68
N THR A 22 13.04 13.59 -6.50
CA THR A 22 13.82 12.60 -5.73
C THR A 22 13.42 11.16 -6.06
N LEU A 23 12.14 10.92 -6.36
CA LEU A 23 11.53 9.60 -6.52
C LEU A 23 10.60 9.54 -7.74
N PRO A 24 11.10 9.80 -8.97
CA PRO A 24 10.26 9.96 -10.16
C PRO A 24 9.43 8.71 -10.49
N LYS A 25 9.98 7.51 -10.26
CA LYS A 25 9.26 6.25 -10.51
C LYS A 25 8.10 6.02 -9.55
N ALA A 26 8.26 6.45 -8.29
CA ALA A 26 7.23 6.28 -7.27
C ALA A 26 6.07 7.25 -7.51
N THR A 27 6.38 8.51 -7.81
CA THR A 27 5.37 9.53 -8.13
C THR A 27 4.62 9.20 -9.41
N GLU A 28 5.29 8.66 -10.44
CA GLU A 28 4.63 8.20 -11.67
C GLU A 28 3.67 7.02 -11.43
N THR A 29 4.06 6.07 -10.57
CA THR A 29 3.19 4.92 -10.24
C THR A 29 1.98 5.36 -9.43
N LEU A 30 2.17 6.29 -8.50
CA LEU A 30 1.09 6.85 -7.70
C LEU A 30 0.12 7.65 -8.58
N SER A 31 0.62 8.50 -9.48
CA SER A 31 -0.22 9.33 -10.35
C SER A 31 -1.09 8.48 -11.28
N LYS A 32 -0.54 7.39 -11.85
CA LYS A 32 -1.29 6.44 -12.68
C LYS A 32 -2.45 5.77 -11.96
N ASN A 33 -2.31 5.51 -10.66
CA ASN A 33 -3.29 4.78 -9.86
C ASN A 33 -4.15 5.70 -8.97
N ARG A 34 -4.15 7.01 -9.23
CA ARG A 34 -4.85 8.01 -8.41
C ARG A 34 -6.31 7.64 -8.16
N ASP A 35 -7.06 7.32 -9.21
CA ASP A 35 -8.50 7.01 -9.11
C ASP A 35 -8.79 5.78 -8.24
N GLN A 36 -7.96 4.74 -8.38
CA GLN A 36 -8.08 3.52 -7.59
C GLN A 36 -7.77 3.77 -6.11
N LEU A 37 -6.77 4.61 -5.82
CA LEU A 37 -6.44 5.00 -4.44
C LEU A 37 -7.54 5.84 -3.80
N MET A 38 -8.18 6.73 -4.55
CA MET A 38 -9.27 7.58 -4.03
C MET A 38 -10.59 6.83 -3.82
N THR A 39 -10.77 5.65 -4.44
CA THR A 39 -11.93 4.77 -4.23
C THR A 39 -12.11 4.41 -2.75
N PHE A 40 -11.04 4.44 -1.96
CA PHE A 40 -11.09 4.31 -0.50
C PHE A 40 -12.14 5.21 0.18
N TYR A 41 -12.29 6.46 -0.27
CA TYR A 41 -13.21 7.42 0.34
C TYR A 41 -14.68 7.14 0.03
N GLN A 42 -14.99 6.24 -0.91
CA GLN A 42 -16.35 5.79 -1.21
C GLN A 42 -16.88 4.83 -0.14
N PHE A 43 -16.02 4.22 0.69
CA PHE A 43 -16.42 3.32 1.76
C PHE A 43 -16.85 4.08 3.02
N PRO A 44 -17.78 3.54 3.84
CA PRO A 44 -18.20 4.20 5.08
C PRO A 44 -17.05 4.37 6.07
N GLY A 45 -17.01 5.51 6.76
CA GLY A 45 -15.93 5.88 7.69
C GLY A 45 -15.63 4.85 8.79
N ALA A 46 -16.63 4.08 9.22
CA ALA A 46 -16.45 2.99 10.20
C ALA A 46 -15.43 1.92 9.73
N HIS A 47 -15.27 1.73 8.42
CA HIS A 47 -14.38 0.72 7.84
C HIS A 47 -12.96 1.24 7.59
N TRP A 48 -12.74 2.56 7.58
CA TRP A 48 -11.46 3.17 7.25
C TRP A 48 -10.31 2.65 8.10
N LYS A 49 -10.55 2.47 9.41
CA LYS A 49 -9.55 1.93 10.36
C LYS A 49 -9.08 0.52 9.98
N HIS A 50 -9.98 -0.31 9.48
CA HIS A 50 -9.66 -1.68 9.10
C HIS A 50 -8.93 -1.71 7.75
N ILE A 51 -9.37 -0.90 6.80
CA ILE A 51 -8.77 -0.82 5.45
C ILE A 51 -7.36 -0.20 5.50
N HIS A 52 -7.11 0.79 6.35
CA HIS A 52 -5.77 1.36 6.55
C HIS A 52 -4.80 0.44 7.29
N SER A 53 -5.28 -0.61 7.94
CA SER A 53 -4.43 -1.47 8.76
C SER A 53 -3.66 -2.45 7.88
N THR A 54 -2.34 -2.25 7.77
CA THR A 54 -1.45 -3.23 7.12
C THR A 54 -1.21 -4.46 7.98
N LYS A 55 -1.64 -4.48 9.26
CA LYS A 55 -1.40 -5.61 10.17
C LYS A 55 -1.97 -6.91 9.64
N VAL A 56 -3.15 -6.88 9.02
CA VAL A 56 -3.81 -8.09 8.52
C VAL A 56 -3.00 -8.73 7.40
N THR A 57 -2.41 -7.94 6.51
CA THR A 57 -1.56 -8.46 5.43
C THR A 57 -0.14 -8.75 5.92
N GLU A 58 0.47 -7.84 6.68
CA GLU A 58 1.85 -8.00 7.14
C GLU A 58 2.03 -9.15 8.13
N SER A 59 1.11 -9.33 9.09
CA SER A 59 1.19 -10.40 10.09
C SER A 59 1.14 -11.79 9.45
N VAL A 60 0.32 -11.97 8.41
CA VAL A 60 0.23 -13.26 7.70
C VAL A 60 1.42 -13.49 6.76
N PHE A 61 1.93 -12.44 6.11
CA PHE A 61 3.07 -12.57 5.20
C PHE A 61 4.42 -12.63 5.91
N ALA A 62 4.53 -12.12 7.14
CA ALA A 62 5.76 -12.20 7.95
C ALA A 62 6.29 -13.63 8.13
N PRO A 63 5.50 -14.63 8.59
CA PRO A 63 5.97 -16.01 8.72
C PRO A 63 6.28 -16.65 7.36
N VAL A 64 5.55 -16.28 6.30
CA VAL A 64 5.82 -16.76 4.94
C VAL A 64 7.22 -16.32 4.50
N ARG A 65 7.51 -15.02 4.56
CA ARG A 65 8.83 -14.45 4.22
C ARG A 65 9.94 -15.07 5.07
N LEU A 66 9.70 -15.24 6.37
CA LEU A 66 10.67 -15.85 7.29
C LEU A 66 11.02 -17.28 6.87
N ARG A 67 10.01 -18.09 6.52
CA ARG A 67 10.22 -19.47 6.05
C ARG A 67 10.99 -19.47 4.74
N THR A 68 10.57 -18.68 3.75
CA THR A 68 11.24 -18.59 2.44
C THR A 68 12.71 -18.19 2.57
N TYR A 69 13.01 -17.22 3.44
CA TYR A 69 14.38 -16.78 3.69
C TYR A 69 15.22 -17.88 4.39
N LYS A 70 14.67 -18.51 5.44
CA LYS A 70 15.36 -19.57 6.18
C LYS A 70 15.63 -20.81 5.34
N THR A 71 14.73 -21.18 4.43
CA THR A 71 14.89 -22.35 3.56
C THR A 71 15.67 -22.06 2.28
N LYS A 72 16.18 -20.83 2.09
CA LYS A 72 16.90 -20.37 0.87
C LYS A 72 16.13 -20.67 -0.43
N GLY A 73 14.81 -20.53 -0.39
CA GLY A 73 13.90 -20.86 -1.48
C GLY A 73 12.76 -21.79 -1.05
N MET A 74 11.79 -21.98 -1.92
CA MET A 74 10.74 -22.98 -1.74
C MET A 74 11.29 -24.29 -2.31
N GLY A 75 11.56 -25.29 -1.48
CA GLY A 75 11.77 -26.65 -1.99
C GLY A 75 10.62 -27.01 -2.94
N THR A 76 10.88 -27.85 -3.95
CA THR A 76 9.81 -28.30 -4.84
C THR A 76 8.65 -28.85 -4.02
N HIS A 77 7.40 -28.71 -4.49
CA HIS A 77 6.19 -29.19 -3.80
C HIS A 77 6.27 -30.66 -3.32
N ARG A 78 7.21 -31.45 -3.84
CA ARG A 78 7.46 -32.87 -3.53
C ARG A 78 8.53 -33.12 -2.45
N ALA A 79 9.17 -32.08 -1.92
CA ALA A 79 10.15 -32.21 -0.85
C ALA A 79 9.42 -32.31 0.50
N THR A 80 9.03 -33.53 0.86
CA THR A 80 8.59 -33.95 2.21
C THR A 80 9.56 -34.97 2.75
#